data_AF-A0A819TEA5-F1
#
_entry.id   AF-A0A819TEA5-F1
#
_cell.length_a   1.000
_cell.length_b   1.000
_cell.length_c   1.000
_cell.angle_alpha   90.00
_cell.angle_beta   90.00
_cell.angle_gamma   90.00
#
_symmetry.space_group_name_H-M   'P 1'
#
loop_
_entity.id
_entity.type
_entity.pdbx_description
1 polymer ?
#
loop_
_entity_poly.entity_id
_entity_poly.type
_entity_poly.pdbx_seq_one_letter_code
_entity_poly.pdbx_strand_id
1 'polypeptide(L)'
;LATDFTGLSIILKPGNSGGTSPEGILACYPTKDHATINSELPISSRILEAGYMIDCLLTKYQTIDFTKPHNRFCNANKNPYNDKGLENTSLEPYEVVFVKSNDLVFLKDARDKGKLYQKWMEDVKIYNRSSF
;
A
#
# COMPACT_ATOMS: atom_id res chain seq x y z
N LEU A 1 -13.03 4.53 -14.54
CA LEU A 1 -12.11 4.20 -13.44
C LEU A 1 -10.93 3.46 -14.02
N ALA A 2 -9.81 4.13 -14.16
CA ALA A 2 -8.56 3.54 -14.59
C ALA A 2 -7.45 4.25 -13.84
N THR A 3 -6.46 3.48 -13.38
CA THR A 3 -5.07 3.91 -13.39
C THR A 3 -4.71 4.33 -14.83
N ASP A 4 -5.12 5.54 -15.23
CA ASP A 4 -4.92 6.06 -16.57
C ASP A 4 -3.58 6.82 -16.65
N PHE A 5 -3.23 7.25 -17.86
CA PHE A 5 -2.03 8.06 -18.10
C PHE A 5 -1.99 9.32 -17.23
N THR A 6 -3.15 9.83 -16.79
CA THR A 6 -3.24 10.98 -15.87
C THR A 6 -2.66 10.62 -14.51
N GLY A 7 -3.15 9.55 -13.88
CA GLY A 7 -2.65 9.08 -12.59
C GLY A 7 -1.15 8.76 -12.63
N LEU A 8 -0.71 8.07 -13.68
CA LEU A 8 0.71 7.77 -13.87
C LEU A 8 1.55 9.04 -14.09
N SER A 9 1.05 10.02 -14.85
CA SER A 9 1.76 11.29 -15.09
C SER A 9 1.98 12.10 -13.81
N ILE A 10 1.05 12.02 -12.85
CA ILE A 10 1.18 12.69 -11.55
C ILE A 10 2.33 12.08 -10.74
N ILE A 11 2.42 10.76 -10.74
CA ILE A 11 3.43 10.00 -10.00
C ILE A 11 4.82 10.13 -10.66
N LEU A 12 4.89 10.17 -12.00
CA LEU A 12 6.16 10.28 -12.74
C LEU A 12 6.78 11.68 -12.74
N LYS A 13 6.06 12.72 -12.29
CA LYS A 13 6.60 14.08 -12.24
C LYS A 13 7.80 14.16 -11.28
N PRO A 14 8.88 14.89 -11.63
CA PRO A 14 9.91 15.23 -10.67
C PRO A 14 9.36 16.15 -9.58
N GLY A 15 10.16 16.40 -8.55
CA GLY A 15 9.84 17.26 -7.42
C GLY A 15 9.71 16.48 -6.10
N ASN A 16 9.75 17.23 -5.01
CA ASN A 16 9.88 16.70 -3.66
C ASN A 16 8.55 16.31 -3.00
N SER A 17 7.43 17.03 -3.19
CA SER A 17 6.08 16.71 -2.63
C SER A 17 6.07 16.12 -1.21
N GLY A 18 6.89 16.68 -0.32
CA GLY A 18 7.04 16.23 1.07
C GLY A 18 8.24 15.31 1.35
N GLY A 19 8.94 14.84 0.31
CA GLY A 19 10.26 14.20 0.40
C GLY A 19 11.42 15.21 0.39
N THR A 20 12.65 14.71 0.27
CA THR A 20 13.91 15.49 0.33
C THR A 20 14.66 15.56 -1.01
N SER A 21 14.29 14.76 -2.01
CA SER A 21 14.90 14.72 -3.35
C SER A 21 14.02 15.40 -4.41
N PRO A 22 14.61 16.12 -5.40
CA PRO A 22 13.86 16.64 -6.55
C PRO A 22 13.55 15.58 -7.62
N GLU A 23 14.02 14.34 -7.47
CA GLU A 23 13.92 13.32 -8.53
C GLU A 23 12.49 12.75 -8.72
N GLY A 24 11.64 12.80 -7.68
CA GLY A 24 10.24 12.39 -7.75
C GLY A 24 9.94 10.99 -7.19
N ILE A 25 8.67 10.58 -7.22
CA ILE A 25 8.18 9.39 -6.50
C ILE A 25 8.77 8.08 -7.03
N LEU A 26 8.93 7.93 -8.35
CA LEU A 26 9.42 6.68 -8.98
C LEU A 26 10.88 6.74 -9.42
N ALA A 27 11.69 7.60 -8.80
CA ALA A 27 13.11 7.68 -9.09
C ALA A 27 13.91 6.49 -8.50
N CYS A 28 15.13 6.31 -9.01
CA CYS A 28 16.07 5.31 -8.50
C CYS A 28 16.83 5.88 -7.31
N TYR A 29 16.55 5.37 -6.11
CA TYR A 29 17.19 5.83 -4.89
C TYR A 29 18.32 4.89 -4.43
N PRO A 30 19.43 5.43 -3.89
CA PRO A 30 20.61 4.65 -3.53
C PRO A 30 20.40 3.72 -2.33
N THR A 31 19.43 4.04 -1.47
CA THR A 31 19.12 3.23 -0.29
C THR A 31 17.62 3.09 -0.09
N LYS A 32 17.23 2.06 0.66
CA LYS A 32 15.84 1.82 1.06
C LYS A 32 15.26 2.99 1.85
N ASP A 33 16.03 3.60 2.74
CA ASP A 33 15.56 4.74 3.54
C ASP A 33 15.30 5.95 2.64
N HIS A 34 16.16 6.16 1.64
CA HIS A 34 15.97 7.22 0.66
C HIS A 34 14.74 6.98 -0.22
N ALA A 35 14.47 5.73 -0.63
CA ALA A 35 13.21 5.36 -1.29
C ALA A 35 12.00 5.54 -0.37
N THR A 36 12.11 5.24 0.92
CA THR A 36 11.01 5.41 1.88
C THR A 36 10.63 6.89 2.02
N ILE A 37 11.63 7.76 2.21
CA ILE A 37 11.44 9.20 2.42
C ILE A 37 10.97 9.91 1.15
N ASN A 38 11.44 9.50 -0.03
CA ASN A 38 11.17 10.21 -1.27
C ASN A 38 10.11 9.55 -2.17
N SER A 39 9.71 8.31 -1.88
CA SER A 39 8.69 7.58 -2.63
C SER A 39 7.50 7.19 -1.75
N GLU A 40 7.72 6.32 -0.76
CA GLU A 40 6.62 5.69 0.00
C GLU A 40 5.82 6.70 0.83
N LEU A 41 6.49 7.59 1.56
CA LEU A 41 5.83 8.60 2.40
C LEU A 41 5.14 9.71 1.60
N PRO A 42 5.76 10.32 0.56
CA PRO A 42 5.19 11.47 -0.14
C PRO A 42 4.17 11.13 -1.24
N ILE A 43 4.00 9.86 -1.65
CA ILE A 43 3.10 9.52 -2.77
C ILE A 43 1.65 10.00 -2.55
N SER A 44 1.14 9.87 -1.34
CA SER A 44 -0.20 10.34 -1.00
C SER A 44 -0.31 11.87 -1.10
N SER A 45 0.72 12.60 -0.64
CA SER A 45 0.77 14.06 -0.77
C SER A 45 0.78 14.48 -2.24
N ARG A 46 1.55 13.80 -3.10
CA ARG A 46 1.61 14.06 -4.55
C ARG A 46 0.23 13.94 -5.22
N ILE A 47 -0.54 12.92 -4.85
CA ILE A 47 -1.90 12.71 -5.40
C ILE A 47 -2.85 13.82 -4.93
N LEU A 48 -2.81 14.14 -3.62
CA LEU A 48 -3.66 15.18 -3.02
C LEU A 48 -3.33 16.59 -3.55
N GLU A 49 -2.04 16.92 -3.73
CA GLU A 49 -1.57 18.19 -4.30
C GLU A 49 -2.02 18.37 -5.76
N ALA A 50 -2.19 17.26 -6.50
CA ALA A 50 -2.72 17.29 -7.86
C ALA A 50 -4.26 17.46 -7.91
N GLY A 51 -4.93 17.60 -6.77
CA GLY A 51 -6.38 17.79 -6.67
C GLY A 51 -7.20 16.50 -6.71
N TYR A 52 -6.56 15.34 -6.59
CA TYR A 52 -7.22 14.04 -6.58
C TYR A 52 -7.39 13.51 -5.16
N MET A 53 -8.53 12.87 -4.90
CA MET A 53 -8.78 12.18 -3.64
C MET A 53 -8.13 10.79 -3.65
N ILE A 54 -7.89 10.23 -2.47
CA ILE A 54 -7.44 8.85 -2.27
C ILE A 54 -8.60 8.07 -1.66
N ASP A 55 -8.93 6.92 -2.23
CA ASP A 55 -9.86 5.97 -1.63
C ASP A 55 -9.11 4.80 -0.98
N CYS A 56 -9.74 4.17 0.01
CA CYS A 56 -9.18 3.04 0.73
C CYS A 56 -10.03 1.79 0.55
N LEU A 57 -9.39 0.64 0.28
CA LEU A 57 -10.08 -0.65 0.24
C LEU A 57 -10.53 -1.11 1.63
N LEU A 58 -9.82 -0.71 2.69
CA LEU A 58 -10.16 -1.06 4.07
C LEU A 58 -11.46 -0.39 4.49
N THR A 59 -12.45 -1.20 4.88
CA THR A 59 -13.79 -0.74 5.29
C THR A 59 -13.76 0.36 6.33
N LYS A 60 -12.83 0.28 7.28
CA LYS A 60 -12.65 1.30 8.33
C LYS A 60 -12.40 2.71 7.78
N TYR A 61 -11.69 2.81 6.65
CA TYR A 61 -11.27 4.08 6.06
C TYR A 61 -11.99 4.39 4.74
N GLN A 62 -12.94 3.53 4.34
CA GLN A 62 -13.84 3.84 3.23
C GLN A 62 -14.60 5.13 3.54
N THR A 63 -14.84 5.95 2.51
CA THR A 63 -15.58 7.24 2.59
C THR A 63 -14.89 8.37 3.37
N ILE A 64 -13.69 8.15 3.90
CA ILE A 64 -12.91 9.22 4.53
C ILE A 64 -12.40 10.18 3.46
N ASP A 65 -12.70 11.46 3.63
CA ASP A 65 -12.17 12.53 2.79
C ASP A 65 -10.76 12.92 3.25
N PHE A 66 -9.75 12.37 2.58
CA PHE A 66 -8.33 12.64 2.87
C PHE A 66 -7.83 14.01 2.39
N THR A 67 -8.65 14.78 1.65
CA THR A 67 -8.30 16.16 1.32
C THR A 67 -8.24 17.02 2.58
N LYS A 68 -9.02 16.68 3.60
CA LYS A 68 -9.05 17.33 4.91
C LYS A 68 -7.83 16.95 5.76
N PRO A 69 -6.98 17.91 6.19
CA PRO A 69 -5.74 17.60 6.91
C PRO A 69 -5.90 16.76 8.19
N HIS A 70 -6.99 16.96 8.94
CA HIS A 70 -7.24 16.20 10.17
C HIS A 70 -7.50 14.69 9.92
N ASN A 71 -7.92 14.32 8.71
CA ASN A 71 -8.15 12.93 8.32
C ASN A 71 -6.87 12.20 7.87
N ARG A 72 -5.72 12.89 7.80
CA ARG A 72 -4.46 12.30 7.34
C ARG A 72 -3.69 11.57 8.45
N PHE A 73 -4.09 11.77 9.70
CA PHE A 73 -3.48 11.14 10.87
C PHE A 73 -4.37 9.99 11.36
N CYS A 74 -4.34 8.88 10.62
CA CYS A 74 -5.09 7.67 10.96
C CYS A 74 -4.25 6.69 11.79
N ASN A 75 -4.93 5.71 12.42
CA ASN A 75 -4.30 4.60 13.14
C ASN A 75 -3.26 5.00 14.21
N ALA A 76 -3.42 6.16 14.86
CA ALA A 76 -2.45 6.71 15.81
C ALA A 76 -1.00 6.76 15.26
N ASN A 77 -0.86 7.08 13.97
CA ASN A 77 0.42 7.09 13.23
C ASN A 77 1.16 5.74 13.22
N LYS A 78 0.46 4.64 13.49
CA LYS A 78 1.00 3.29 13.40
C LYS A 78 0.83 2.76 12.00
N ASN A 79 1.86 2.07 11.52
CA ASN A 79 1.78 1.38 10.24
C ASN A 79 0.89 0.13 10.37
N PRO A 80 -0.19 0.00 9.57
CA PRO A 80 -1.13 -1.12 9.69
C PRO A 80 -0.56 -2.47 9.25
N TYR A 81 0.61 -2.54 8.58
CA TYR A 81 1.17 -3.81 8.12
C TYR A 81 1.70 -4.73 9.22
N ASN A 82 1.92 -4.21 10.42
CA ASN A 82 2.43 -5.03 11.52
C ASN A 82 1.37 -6.03 11.96
N ASP A 83 1.79 -7.21 12.40
CA ASP A 83 0.91 -8.16 13.07
C ASP A 83 0.16 -7.46 14.21
N LYS A 84 -1.18 -7.50 14.19
CA LYS A 84 -2.06 -6.78 15.13
C LYS A 84 -1.89 -5.25 15.15
N GLY A 85 -1.32 -4.67 14.09
CA GLY A 85 -1.01 -3.25 13.95
C GLY A 85 -2.19 -2.35 13.56
N LEU A 86 -3.32 -2.94 13.16
CA LEU A 86 -4.55 -2.23 12.83
C LEU A 86 -5.60 -2.59 13.88
N GLU A 87 -5.78 -1.75 14.92
CA GLU A 87 -6.78 -1.98 15.99
C GLU A 87 -6.72 -3.39 16.65
N ASN A 88 -5.51 -3.88 16.90
CA ASN A 88 -5.25 -5.24 17.41
C ASN A 88 -5.64 -6.37 16.44
N THR A 89 -5.93 -6.04 15.18
CA THR A 89 -6.11 -6.99 14.05
C THR A 89 -4.93 -6.91 13.08
N SER A 90 -4.74 -7.97 12.30
CA SER A 90 -3.79 -8.01 11.18
C SER A 90 -4.55 -7.72 9.88
N LEU A 91 -3.88 -7.10 8.91
CA LEU A 91 -4.41 -6.97 7.54
C LEU A 91 -4.58 -8.35 6.91
N GLU A 92 -5.74 -8.62 6.32
CA GLU A 92 -5.93 -9.82 5.50
C GLU A 92 -5.39 -9.60 4.08
N PRO A 93 -4.74 -10.62 3.46
CA PRO A 93 -4.14 -10.48 2.12
C PRO A 93 -5.08 -9.98 1.01
N TYR A 94 -6.39 -10.17 1.16
CA TYR A 94 -7.39 -9.74 0.17
C TYR A 94 -8.11 -8.43 0.52
N GLU A 95 -7.81 -7.82 1.67
CA GLU A 95 -8.37 -6.51 2.04
C GLU A 95 -7.59 -5.33 1.45
N VAL A 96 -6.41 -5.59 0.90
CA VAL A 96 -5.54 -4.59 0.27
C VAL A 96 -4.97 -5.12 -1.04
N VAL A 97 -4.51 -4.23 -1.93
CA VAL A 97 -3.91 -4.63 -3.22
C VAL A 97 -2.58 -5.35 -3.02
N PHE A 98 -1.77 -4.87 -2.06
CA PHE A 98 -0.47 -5.44 -1.74
C PHE A 98 -0.26 -5.44 -0.23
N VAL A 99 0.17 -6.58 0.32
CA VAL A 99 0.63 -6.69 1.71
C VAL A 99 2.15 -6.77 1.71
N LYS A 100 2.79 -5.93 2.52
CA LYS A 100 4.24 -6.02 2.73
C LYS A 100 4.56 -7.29 3.50
N SER A 101 5.29 -8.21 2.88
CA SER A 101 5.79 -9.43 3.52
C SER A 101 7.31 -9.53 3.41
N ASN A 102 8.01 -9.83 4.50
CA ASN A 102 9.43 -10.19 4.51
C ASN A 102 9.74 -11.03 5.77
N ASP A 103 11.02 -11.30 6.05
CA ASP A 103 11.43 -12.16 7.17
C ASP A 103 11.54 -11.46 8.53
N LEU A 104 11.07 -10.21 8.63
CA LEU A 104 10.96 -9.53 9.91
C LEU A 104 9.88 -10.20 10.78
N VAL A 105 10.19 -10.36 12.07
CA VAL A 105 9.34 -11.09 13.03
C VAL A 105 7.90 -10.56 13.08
N PHE A 106 7.72 -9.25 12.96
CA PHE A 106 6.42 -8.59 13.02
C PHE A 106 5.61 -8.65 11.72
N LEU A 107 6.13 -9.29 10.67
CA LEU A 107 5.42 -9.59 9.41
C LEU A 107 5.19 -11.08 9.21
N LYS A 108 5.45 -11.89 10.25
CA LYS A 108 5.39 -13.35 10.14
C LYS A 108 3.96 -13.82 9.84
N ASP A 109 2.95 -13.28 10.52
CA ASP A 109 1.55 -13.65 10.28
C ASP A 109 1.14 -13.32 8.85
N ALA A 110 1.41 -12.10 8.39
CA ALA A 110 1.12 -11.66 7.03
C ALA A 110 1.76 -12.57 5.96
N ARG A 111 3.03 -12.93 6.14
CA ARG A 111 3.76 -13.82 5.23
C ARG A 111 3.16 -15.23 5.22
N ASP A 112 2.89 -15.79 6.40
CA ASP A 112 2.41 -17.16 6.53
C ASP A 112 0.97 -17.29 5.97
N LYS A 113 0.12 -16.27 6.15
CA LYS A 113 -1.20 -16.16 5.48
C LYS A 113 -1.07 -16.05 3.96
N GLY A 114 -0.14 -15.23 3.46
CA GLY A 114 0.11 -15.13 2.02
C GLY A 114 0.45 -16.49 1.38
N LYS A 115 1.32 -17.27 2.02
CA LYS A 115 1.66 -18.64 1.58
C LYS A 115 0.45 -19.57 1.60
N LEU A 116 -0.38 -19.49 2.65
CA LEU A 116 -1.60 -20.28 2.75
C LEU A 116 -2.57 -19.98 1.61
N TYR A 117 -2.77 -18.70 1.29
CA TYR A 117 -3.70 -18.29 0.23
C TYR A 117 -3.20 -18.68 -1.15
N GLN A 118 -1.88 -18.58 -1.38
CA GLN A 118 -1.26 -19.08 -2.59
C GLN A 118 -1.47 -20.60 -2.74
N LYS A 119 -1.25 -21.36 -1.67
CA LYS A 119 -1.53 -22.80 -1.67
C LYS A 119 -2.98 -23.09 -2.03
N TRP A 120 -3.95 -22.41 -1.45
CA TRP A 120 -5.36 -22.60 -1.79
C TRP A 120 -5.67 -22.30 -3.26
N MET A 121 -5.06 -21.27 -3.84
CA MET A 121 -5.20 -20.98 -5.27
C MET A 121 -4.61 -22.10 -6.15
N GLU A 122 -3.52 -22.74 -5.72
CA GLU A 122 -2.91 -23.86 -6.41
C GLU A 122 -3.76 -25.13 -6.28
N ASP A 123 -4.28 -25.41 -5.08
CA ASP A 123 -5.18 -26.54 -4.81
C ASP A 123 -6.44 -26.48 -5.69
N VAL A 124 -7.08 -25.30 -5.82
CA VAL A 124 -8.24 -25.10 -6.71
C VAL A 124 -7.92 -25.44 -8.17
N LYS A 125 -6.72 -25.11 -8.66
CA LYS A 125 -6.32 -25.46 -10.03
C LYS A 125 -6.17 -26.97 -10.22
N ILE A 126 -5.73 -27.69 -9.19
CA ILE A 126 -5.60 -29.15 -9.21
C ILE A 126 -6.98 -29.81 -9.27
N TYR A 127 -7.91 -29.38 -8.39
CA TYR A 127 -9.27 -29.92 -8.36
C TYR A 127 -10.02 -29.68 -9.68
N ASN A 128 -9.84 -28.50 -10.29
CA ASN A 128 -10.45 -28.19 -11.58
C ASN A 128 -9.79 -28.92 -12.77
N ARG A 129 -8.53 -29.36 -12.66
CA ARG A 129 -7.85 -30.17 -13.68
C ARG A 129 -8.18 -31.66 -13.61
N SER A 130 -8.66 -32.14 -12.45
CA SER A 130 -9.02 -33.55 -12.22
C SER A 130 -10.49 -33.85 -12.52
N SER A 131 -11.21 -32.89 -13.11
CA SER A 131 -12.63 -33.00 -13.47
C SER A 131 -12.89 -33.26 -14.97
N PHE A 132 -11.93 -33.86 -15.70
CA PHE A 132 -12.09 -34.33 -17.08
C PHE A 132 -11.70 -35.80 -17.21
#